data_AF-A0A1B6JWB8-F1
#
_entry.id   AF-A0A1B6JWB8-F1
#
_cell.length_a   1.000
_cell.length_b   1.000
_cell.length_c   1.000
_cell.angle_alpha   90.00
_cell.angle_beta   90.00
_cell.angle_gamma   90.00
#
_symmetry.space_group_name_H-M   'P 1'
#
loop_
_entity.id
_entity.type
_entity.pdbx_description
1 polymer ?
#
loop_
_entity_poly.entity_id
_entity_poly.type
_entity_poly.pdbx_seq_one_letter_code
_entity_poly.pdbx_strand_id
1 'polypeptide(L)'
;MNLKLNLVVITLSLVMLSEVSALQCNEGIINNLLKLASCPTNMLPKLHAISPATIATLDDSGTHRVFKCAEATFHAPQHNKGNASFTAYFRDQSKAPLQTFYSHEEVGCGHLHQSHDGEHFNAYMLLVDKIGCFYRCPIAPTEGIGSAGAIVPIHHQNDLDVKAQLLTCKLALAAAGFLDALIDVDTCAAPTVPRLNVLGIGL
;
A
#
# COMPACT_ATOMS: atom_id res chain seq x y z
N MET A 1 0.67 44.57 -37.08
CA MET A 1 0.69 44.07 -35.69
C MET A 1 0.19 42.65 -35.68
N ASN A 2 1.01 41.78 -35.06
CA ASN A 2 0.86 40.33 -35.00
C ASN A 2 -0.29 39.90 -34.09
N LEU A 3 -1.04 38.86 -34.47
CA LEU A 3 -1.25 37.68 -33.65
C LEU A 3 -2.00 36.62 -34.49
N LYS A 4 -1.25 35.64 -35.02
CA LYS A 4 -1.85 34.39 -35.50
C LYS A 4 -2.15 33.55 -34.26
N LEU A 5 -3.42 33.53 -33.85
CA LEU A 5 -3.92 32.68 -32.79
C LEU A 5 -3.97 31.24 -33.33
N ASN A 6 -2.90 30.47 -33.12
CA ASN A 6 -2.92 29.03 -33.35
C ASN A 6 -3.76 28.41 -32.24
N LEU A 7 -5.04 28.17 -32.54
CA LEU A 7 -5.95 27.39 -31.72
C LEU A 7 -5.45 25.95 -31.70
N VAL A 8 -4.63 25.61 -30.70
CA VAL A 8 -4.31 24.21 -30.38
C VAL A 8 -5.58 23.60 -29.81
N VAL A 9 -6.34 22.96 -30.69
CA VAL A 9 -7.43 22.07 -30.31
C VAL A 9 -6.78 20.88 -29.60
N ILE A 10 -6.60 21.00 -28.30
CA ILE A 10 -6.37 19.82 -27.45
C ILE A 10 -7.67 19.04 -27.53
N THR A 11 -7.72 18.06 -28.42
CA THR A 11 -8.71 17.00 -28.37
C THR A 11 -8.52 16.31 -27.03
N LEU A 12 -9.23 16.80 -26.03
CA LEU A 12 -9.53 16.09 -24.80
C LEU A 12 -10.36 14.89 -25.25
N SER A 13 -9.70 13.82 -25.65
CA SER A 13 -10.33 12.53 -25.86
C SER A 13 -10.99 12.20 -24.54
N LEU A 14 -12.31 12.40 -24.47
CA LEU A 14 -13.18 11.78 -23.51
C LEU A 14 -12.97 10.27 -23.69
N VAL A 15 -11.97 9.73 -22.99
CA VAL A 15 -11.97 8.33 -22.65
C VAL A 15 -13.22 8.19 -21.82
N MET A 16 -14.26 7.62 -22.42
CA MET A 16 -15.42 7.08 -21.72
C MET A 16 -14.87 6.01 -20.79
N LEU A 17 -14.37 6.44 -19.63
CA LEU A 17 -14.10 5.60 -18.48
C LEU A 17 -15.48 5.13 -18.06
N SER A 18 -15.90 3.97 -18.57
CA SER A 18 -16.92 3.20 -17.88
C SER A 18 -16.44 3.08 -16.44
N GLU A 19 -17.13 3.74 -15.52
CA GLU A 19 -16.87 3.72 -14.08
C GLU A 19 -17.11 2.29 -13.56
N VAL A 20 -16.21 1.39 -13.90
CA VAL A 20 -16.07 0.12 -13.21
C VAL A 20 -15.30 0.47 -11.96
N SER A 21 -15.98 0.41 -10.81
CA SER A 21 -15.40 0.72 -9.51
C SER A 21 -14.02 0.08 -9.38
N ALA A 22 -13.01 0.86 -8.99
CA ALA A 22 -11.66 0.33 -8.81
C ALA A 22 -11.59 -0.70 -7.67
N LEU A 23 -12.63 -0.74 -6.81
CA LEU A 23 -12.84 -1.75 -5.79
C LEU A 23 -13.32 -3.11 -6.36
N GLN A 24 -13.62 -3.22 -7.66
CA GLN A 24 -14.02 -4.48 -8.32
C GLN A 24 -12.87 -5.18 -9.08
N CYS A 25 -11.61 -4.87 -8.77
CA CYS A 25 -10.46 -5.49 -9.43
C CYS A 25 -10.43 -5.31 -10.94
N ASN A 26 -10.31 -4.04 -11.32
CA ASN A 26 -10.32 -3.61 -12.70
C ASN A 26 -9.00 -3.99 -13.40
N GLU A 27 -9.07 -4.86 -14.42
CA GLU A 27 -7.91 -5.28 -15.22
C GLU A 27 -7.18 -4.11 -15.90
N GLY A 28 -7.89 -3.04 -16.26
CA GLY A 28 -7.30 -1.82 -16.79
C GLY A 28 -6.35 -1.15 -15.79
N ILE A 29 -6.76 -1.06 -14.52
CA ILE A 29 -5.91 -0.53 -13.44
C ILE A 29 -4.68 -1.41 -13.26
N ILE A 30 -4.87 -2.73 -13.18
CA ILE A 30 -3.77 -3.70 -13.05
C ILE A 30 -2.76 -3.51 -14.19
N ASN A 31 -3.24 -3.49 -15.44
CA ASN A 31 -2.40 -3.32 -16.62
C ASN A 31 -1.65 -1.98 -16.62
N ASN A 32 -2.29 -0.90 -16.16
CA ASN A 32 -1.64 0.41 -16.08
C ASN A 32 -0.60 0.46 -14.96
N LEU A 33 -0.87 -0.12 -13.79
CA LEU A 33 0.10 -0.23 -12.70
C LEU A 33 1.33 -1.01 -13.15
N LEU A 34 1.15 -2.16 -13.81
CA LEU A 34 2.26 -2.97 -14.33
C LEU A 34 3.13 -2.20 -15.35
N LYS A 35 2.51 -1.33 -16.17
CA LYS A 35 3.25 -0.44 -17.09
C LYS A 35 4.01 0.66 -16.36
N LEU A 36 3.38 1.31 -15.38
CA LEU A 36 3.98 2.41 -14.61
C LEU A 36 5.14 1.94 -13.72
N ALA A 37 5.03 0.74 -13.15
CA ALA A 37 5.98 0.22 -12.18
C ALA A 37 7.38 -0.08 -12.76
N SER A 38 7.56 -0.05 -14.08
CA SER A 38 8.79 -0.48 -14.76
C SER A 38 9.22 -1.91 -14.38
N CYS A 39 8.25 -2.80 -14.14
CA CYS A 39 8.44 -4.19 -13.74
C CYS A 39 9.42 -4.35 -12.54
N PRO A 40 9.03 -3.94 -11.32
CA PRO A 40 9.93 -4.02 -10.18
C PRO A 40 10.15 -5.47 -9.76
N THR A 41 11.38 -5.78 -9.36
CA THR A 41 11.80 -7.10 -8.88
C THR A 41 12.30 -7.04 -7.44
N ASN A 42 12.46 -8.21 -6.81
CA ASN A 42 12.91 -8.38 -5.42
C ASN A 42 11.99 -7.67 -4.43
N MET A 43 10.69 -7.81 -4.64
CA MET A 43 9.67 -7.14 -3.83
C MET A 43 9.69 -7.56 -2.37
N LEU A 44 9.84 -8.85 -2.07
CA LEU A 44 9.86 -9.37 -0.71
C LEU A 44 11.08 -8.90 0.08
N PRO A 45 12.32 -8.92 -0.46
CA PRO A 45 13.46 -8.27 0.21
C PRO A 45 13.23 -6.79 0.51
N LYS A 46 12.61 -6.06 -0.43
CA LYS A 46 12.29 -4.63 -0.25
C LYS A 46 11.21 -4.40 0.81
N LEU A 47 10.18 -5.23 0.84
CA LEU A 47 9.14 -5.21 1.88
C LEU A 47 9.69 -5.58 3.26
N HIS A 48 10.61 -6.55 3.31
CA HIS A 48 11.34 -6.87 4.52
C HIS A 48 12.15 -5.66 5.04
N ALA A 49 12.84 -4.94 4.15
CA ALA A 49 13.65 -3.79 4.52
C ALA A 49 12.86 -2.60 5.11
N ILE A 50 11.56 -2.47 4.79
CA ILE A 50 10.69 -1.43 5.37
C ILE A 50 9.94 -1.90 6.63
N SER A 51 10.19 -3.12 7.10
CA SER A 51 9.55 -3.67 8.30
C SER A 51 10.21 -3.16 9.60
N PRO A 52 9.45 -2.98 10.69
CA PRO A 52 7.99 -3.07 10.76
C PRO A 52 7.33 -1.88 10.05
N ALA A 53 6.24 -2.16 9.34
CA ALA A 53 5.53 -1.21 8.51
C ALA A 53 4.10 -0.98 9.02
N THR A 54 3.48 0.12 8.61
CA THR A 54 2.09 0.46 8.91
C THR A 54 1.41 1.00 7.66
N ILE A 55 0.09 0.83 7.57
CA ILE A 55 -0.71 1.41 6.49
C ILE A 55 -0.82 2.92 6.75
N ALA A 56 -0.38 3.74 5.80
CA ALA A 56 -0.48 5.20 5.88
C ALA A 56 -1.63 5.77 5.05
N THR A 57 -1.98 5.10 3.95
CA THR A 57 -3.08 5.50 3.07
C THR A 57 -3.86 4.25 2.66
N LEU A 58 -5.18 4.37 2.55
CA LEU A 58 -6.08 3.33 2.05
C LEU A 58 -7.20 3.96 1.22
N ASP A 59 -7.86 3.17 0.38
CA ASP A 59 -9.15 3.51 -0.21
C ASP A 59 -10.23 3.83 0.85
N ASP A 60 -11.13 4.75 0.52
CA ASP A 60 -12.28 5.09 1.36
C ASP A 60 -13.43 4.09 1.20
N SER A 61 -13.15 2.81 1.48
CA SER A 61 -14.17 1.76 1.63
C SER A 61 -14.94 1.84 2.97
N GLY A 62 -14.65 2.84 3.81
CA GLY A 62 -15.13 2.92 5.19
C GLY A 62 -14.34 2.07 6.20
N THR A 63 -13.37 1.27 5.74
CA THR A 63 -12.47 0.44 6.58
C THR A 63 -11.81 1.26 7.69
N HIS A 64 -11.35 2.47 7.39
CA HIS A 64 -10.74 3.41 8.34
C HIS A 64 -11.62 3.82 9.53
N ARG A 65 -12.95 3.61 9.46
CA ARG A 65 -13.90 3.93 10.54
C ARG A 65 -13.93 2.85 11.62
N VAL A 66 -13.54 1.63 11.28
CA VAL A 66 -13.50 0.47 12.19
C VAL A 66 -12.08 0.23 12.68
N PHE A 67 -11.12 0.29 11.75
CA PHE A 67 -9.70 0.10 12.02
C PHE A 67 -9.06 1.42 12.46
N LYS A 68 -8.27 1.35 13.53
CA LYS A 68 -7.43 2.46 13.98
C LYS A 68 -6.17 2.49 13.13
N CYS A 69 -5.33 1.46 13.28
CA CYS A 69 -4.10 1.31 12.52
C CYS A 69 -3.82 -0.18 12.31
N ALA A 70 -2.85 -0.49 11.45
CA ALA A 70 -2.34 -1.84 11.35
C ALA A 70 -0.81 -1.87 11.25
N GLU A 71 -0.22 -2.90 11.84
CA GLU A 71 1.20 -3.20 11.75
C GLU A 71 1.42 -4.41 10.84
N ALA A 72 2.43 -4.34 9.99
CA ALA A 72 2.90 -5.44 9.17
C ALA A 72 4.39 -5.68 9.42
N THR A 73 4.77 -6.93 9.69
CA THR A 73 6.16 -7.36 9.69
C THR A 73 6.35 -8.36 8.56
N PHE A 74 7.13 -8.00 7.55
CA PHE A 74 7.54 -8.89 6.47
C PHE A 74 8.83 -9.60 6.89
N HIS A 75 8.78 -10.92 6.99
CA HIS A 75 9.91 -11.74 7.37
C HIS A 75 10.90 -11.87 6.22
N ALA A 76 12.15 -12.20 6.54
CA ALA A 76 13.18 -12.43 5.51
C ALA A 76 12.70 -13.53 4.53
N PRO A 77 12.70 -13.26 3.21
CA PRO A 77 12.22 -14.22 2.24
C PRO A 77 13.23 -15.34 1.99
N GLN A 78 12.73 -16.46 1.47
CA GLN A 78 13.53 -17.54 0.91
C GLN A 78 13.18 -17.66 -0.58
N HIS A 79 14.12 -17.31 -1.46
CA HIS A 79 13.90 -17.19 -2.90
C HIS A 79 12.75 -16.22 -3.22
N ASN A 80 11.77 -16.64 -4.02
CA ASN A 80 10.61 -15.85 -4.40
C ASN A 80 9.44 -15.98 -3.40
N LYS A 81 9.65 -16.58 -2.22
CA LYS A 81 8.60 -16.77 -1.20
C LYS A 81 8.97 -16.13 0.11
N GLY A 82 7.96 -15.67 0.86
CA GLY A 82 8.15 -15.03 2.16
C GLY A 82 6.87 -15.05 2.96
N ASN A 83 6.97 -14.72 4.25
CA ASN A 83 5.82 -14.64 5.14
C ASN A 83 5.69 -13.21 5.68
N ALA A 84 4.48 -12.83 6.06
CA ALA A 84 4.24 -11.60 6.80
C ALA A 84 3.28 -11.84 7.95
N SER A 85 3.50 -11.13 9.04
CA SER A 85 2.57 -11.03 10.17
C SER A 85 1.90 -9.67 10.12
N PHE A 86 0.57 -9.67 10.17
CA PHE A 86 -0.24 -8.46 10.18
C PHE A 86 -1.04 -8.39 11.47
N THR A 87 -1.06 -7.23 12.12
CA THR A 87 -1.87 -6.99 13.32
C THR A 87 -2.73 -5.76 13.10
N ALA A 88 -4.04 -5.94 13.11
CA ALA A 88 -5.01 -4.86 12.99
C ALA A 88 -5.49 -4.43 14.38
N TYR A 89 -5.42 -3.13 14.66
CA TYR A 89 -5.93 -2.52 15.88
C TYR A 89 -7.23 -1.79 15.58
N PHE A 90 -8.25 -2.00 16.41
CA PHE A 90 -9.56 -1.40 16.21
C PHE A 90 -9.68 -0.07 16.96
N ARG A 91 -10.57 0.81 16.47
CA ARG A 91 -10.92 2.06 17.18
C ARG A 91 -11.68 1.77 18.48
N ASP A 92 -12.50 0.74 18.45
CA ASP A 92 -13.15 0.17 19.63
C ASP A 92 -12.10 -0.57 20.47
N GLN A 93 -11.68 0.05 21.56
CA GLN A 93 -10.65 -0.48 22.46
C GLN A 93 -11.09 -1.74 23.22
N SER A 94 -12.39 -2.07 23.22
CA SER A 94 -12.88 -3.31 23.80
C SER A 94 -12.59 -4.54 22.93
N LYS A 95 -12.29 -4.33 21.64
CA LYS A 95 -11.93 -5.40 20.70
C LYS A 95 -10.44 -5.69 20.80
N ALA A 96 -10.11 -6.96 21.01
CA ALA A 96 -8.73 -7.42 20.93
C ALA A 96 -8.15 -7.17 19.53
N PRO A 97 -6.85 -6.87 19.40
CA PRO A 97 -6.19 -6.81 18.10
C PRO A 97 -6.37 -8.12 17.33
N LEU A 98 -6.60 -8.02 16.02
CA LEU A 98 -6.68 -9.19 15.14
C LEU A 98 -5.31 -9.43 14.51
N GLN A 99 -4.74 -10.60 14.78
CA GLN A 99 -3.48 -11.01 14.17
C GLN A 99 -3.73 -12.01 13.04
N THR A 100 -3.05 -11.80 11.93
CA THR A 100 -3.19 -12.55 10.69
C THR A 100 -1.80 -12.89 10.14
N PHE A 101 -1.66 -14.07 9.55
CA PHE A 101 -0.41 -14.52 8.93
C PHE A 101 -0.61 -14.75 7.44
N TYR A 102 0.15 -14.04 6.63
CA TYR A 102 0.15 -14.17 5.18
C TYR A 102 1.40 -14.91 4.71
N SER A 103 1.23 -15.78 3.72
CA SER A 103 2.32 -16.20 2.85
C SER A 103 2.28 -15.39 1.56
N HIS A 104 3.45 -15.08 1.02
CA HIS A 104 3.63 -14.30 -0.20
C HIS A 104 4.53 -15.06 -1.17
N GLU A 105 4.22 -14.95 -2.46
CA GLU A 105 5.03 -15.45 -3.56
C GLU A 105 5.18 -14.36 -4.63
N GLU A 106 6.42 -14.02 -4.98
CA GLU A 106 6.69 -13.16 -6.13
C GLU A 106 6.42 -13.92 -7.42
N VAL A 107 5.48 -13.39 -8.21
CA VAL A 107 5.16 -13.86 -9.56
C VAL A 107 6.02 -13.12 -10.59
N GLY A 108 6.26 -11.82 -10.36
CA GLY A 108 7.12 -10.96 -11.18
C GLY A 108 6.54 -9.56 -11.39
N CYS A 109 7.36 -8.59 -11.82
CA CYS A 109 6.92 -7.22 -12.12
C CYS A 109 6.06 -6.56 -11.02
N GLY A 110 6.45 -6.71 -9.74
CA GLY A 110 5.69 -6.15 -8.62
C GLY A 110 4.47 -6.97 -8.20
N HIS A 111 4.12 -8.02 -8.95
CA HIS A 111 3.00 -8.90 -8.64
C HIS A 111 3.39 -9.93 -7.59
N LEU A 112 2.67 -9.88 -6.46
CA LEU A 112 2.70 -10.85 -5.39
C LEU A 112 1.40 -11.64 -5.36
N HIS A 113 1.49 -12.96 -5.27
CA HIS A 113 0.38 -13.78 -4.79
C HIS A 113 0.45 -13.85 -3.27
N GLN A 114 -0.66 -13.57 -2.59
CA GLN A 114 -0.78 -13.60 -1.14
C GLN A 114 -1.81 -14.63 -0.73
N SER A 115 -1.58 -15.36 0.35
CA SER A 115 -2.59 -16.26 0.91
C SER A 115 -2.59 -16.28 2.43
N HIS A 116 -3.78 -16.42 3.01
CA HIS A 116 -4.03 -16.54 4.45
C HIS A 116 -5.35 -17.29 4.65
N ASP A 117 -5.37 -18.33 5.49
CA ASP A 117 -6.59 -19.05 5.91
C ASP A 117 -7.56 -19.44 4.77
N GLY A 118 -7.01 -19.83 3.61
CA GLY A 118 -7.78 -20.21 2.42
C GLY A 118 -8.23 -19.04 1.55
N GLU A 119 -7.97 -17.81 1.97
CA GLU A 119 -8.11 -16.61 1.15
C GLU A 119 -6.85 -16.37 0.31
N HIS A 120 -7.06 -15.83 -0.89
CA HIS A 120 -6.07 -15.61 -1.91
C HIS A 120 -6.23 -14.21 -2.52
N PHE A 121 -5.11 -13.50 -2.65
CA PHE A 121 -5.08 -12.15 -3.20
C PHE A 121 -3.91 -11.99 -4.19
N ASN A 122 -4.11 -11.17 -5.21
CA ASN A 122 -3.03 -10.62 -6.01
C ASN A 122 -2.76 -9.20 -5.52
N ALA A 123 -1.53 -8.92 -5.10
CA ALA A 123 -1.07 -7.56 -4.84
C ALA A 123 -0.14 -7.10 -5.95
N TYR A 124 -0.47 -5.98 -6.57
CA TYR A 124 0.31 -5.30 -7.59
C TYR A 124 1.03 -4.13 -6.94
N MET A 125 2.31 -4.34 -6.68
CA MET A 125 3.13 -3.40 -5.92
C MET A 125 3.86 -2.44 -6.85
N LEU A 126 3.71 -1.14 -6.59
CA LEU A 126 4.69 -0.14 -6.98
C LEU A 126 5.55 0.14 -5.77
N LEU A 127 6.78 -0.37 -5.74
CA LEU A 127 7.71 0.09 -4.74
C LEU A 127 8.20 1.48 -5.14
N VAL A 128 7.84 2.48 -4.35
CA VAL A 128 8.45 3.81 -4.45
C VAL A 128 9.53 3.81 -3.39
N ASP A 129 10.73 3.32 -3.73
CA ASP A 129 11.95 3.30 -2.91
C ASP A 129 11.78 2.85 -1.44
N LYS A 130 11.31 3.72 -0.54
CA LYS A 130 11.16 3.50 0.91
C LYS A 130 9.75 3.12 1.36
N ILE A 131 8.79 3.08 0.44
CA ILE A 131 7.39 2.72 0.73
C ILE A 131 6.88 1.64 -0.23
N GLY A 132 5.91 0.86 0.24
CA GLY A 132 5.16 -0.05 -0.61
C GLY A 132 3.84 0.59 -1.03
N CYS A 133 3.71 0.99 -2.30
CA CYS A 133 2.42 1.36 -2.88
C CYS A 133 1.77 0.11 -3.46
N PHE A 134 0.47 -0.10 -3.23
CA PHE A 134 -0.17 -1.35 -3.63
C PHE A 134 -1.57 -1.13 -4.18
N TYR A 135 -1.94 -2.04 -5.08
CA TYR A 135 -3.32 -2.35 -5.42
C TYR A 135 -3.52 -3.84 -5.26
N ARG A 136 -4.44 -4.25 -4.39
CA ARG A 136 -4.66 -5.63 -3.99
C ARG A 136 -6.05 -6.08 -4.42
N CYS A 137 -6.13 -7.30 -4.90
CA CYS A 137 -7.33 -7.88 -5.47
C CYS A 137 -7.60 -9.29 -4.94
N PRO A 138 -8.81 -9.59 -4.44
CA PRO A 138 -9.19 -10.96 -4.13
C PRO A 138 -9.17 -11.84 -5.39
N ILE A 139 -8.84 -13.11 -5.21
CA ILE A 139 -8.86 -14.15 -6.24
C ILE A 139 -9.90 -15.19 -5.82
N ALA A 140 -10.77 -15.60 -6.74
CA ALA A 140 -11.76 -16.63 -6.49
C ALA A 140 -11.11 -17.88 -5.86
N PRO A 141 -11.71 -18.47 -4.81
CA PRO A 141 -13.06 -18.20 -4.28
C PRO A 141 -13.15 -17.08 -3.24
N THR A 142 -12.06 -16.33 -2.98
CA THR A 142 -12.05 -15.24 -2.00
C THR A 142 -13.05 -14.16 -2.38
N GLU A 143 -14.00 -13.90 -1.49
CA GLU A 143 -14.97 -12.82 -1.65
C GLU A 143 -14.41 -11.51 -1.10
N GLY A 144 -14.89 -10.38 -1.63
CA GLY A 144 -14.53 -9.05 -1.14
C GLY A 144 -14.27 -8.07 -2.27
N ILE A 145 -13.80 -6.89 -1.89
CA ILE A 145 -13.41 -5.83 -2.80
C ILE A 145 -11.90 -5.70 -2.88
N GLY A 146 -11.41 -5.20 -4.00
CA GLY A 146 -10.04 -4.72 -4.12
C GLY A 146 -9.76 -3.58 -3.14
N SER A 147 -8.49 -3.38 -2.81
CA SER A 147 -8.02 -2.31 -1.94
C SER A 147 -6.79 -1.65 -2.54
N ALA A 148 -6.62 -0.36 -2.29
CA ALA A 148 -5.45 0.38 -2.77
C ALA A 148 -4.88 1.22 -1.64
N GLY A 149 -3.57 1.39 -1.61
CA GLY A 149 -2.97 2.16 -0.54
C GLY A 149 -1.46 2.16 -0.53
N ALA A 150 -0.94 2.56 0.62
CA ALA A 150 0.49 2.60 0.87
C ALA A 150 0.83 2.11 2.28
N ILE A 151 1.90 1.33 2.35
CA ILE A 151 2.56 0.96 3.59
C ILE A 151 3.89 1.71 3.72
N VAL A 152 4.17 2.17 4.94
CA VAL A 152 5.37 2.92 5.28
C VAL A 152 6.07 2.32 6.50
N PRO A 153 7.40 2.43 6.62
CA PRO A 153 8.13 2.01 7.83
C PRO A 153 7.65 2.77 9.08
N ILE A 154 7.31 2.06 10.16
CA ILE A 154 6.80 2.66 11.41
C ILE A 154 7.76 3.67 12.03
N HIS A 155 9.07 3.42 11.94
CA HIS A 155 10.08 4.30 12.54
C HIS A 155 10.41 5.54 11.70
N HIS A 156 10.04 5.54 10.41
CA HIS A 156 10.37 6.59 9.44
C HIS A 156 9.12 7.22 8.79
N GLN A 157 7.92 6.83 9.21
CA GLN A 157 6.63 7.28 8.69
C GLN A 157 6.44 8.80 8.65
N ASN A 158 7.20 9.54 9.48
CA ASN A 158 7.12 10.99 9.56
C ASN A 158 8.22 11.73 8.80
N ASP A 159 9.21 11.01 8.26
CA ASP A 159 10.32 11.57 7.51
C ASP A 159 9.80 12.23 6.22
N LEU A 160 10.43 13.34 5.82
CA LEU A 160 9.95 14.18 4.72
C LEU A 160 9.95 13.44 3.38
N ASP A 161 10.94 12.59 3.16
CA ASP A 161 11.08 11.76 1.97
C ASP A 161 10.03 10.64 1.92
N VAL A 162 9.71 9.99 3.05
CA VAL A 162 8.61 9.02 3.15
C VAL A 162 7.27 9.67 2.81
N LYS A 163 7.01 10.88 3.33
CA LYS A 163 5.81 11.66 2.98
C LYS A 163 5.75 12.08 1.51
N ALA A 164 6.89 12.47 0.94
CA ALA A 164 6.97 12.78 -0.49
C ALA A 164 6.67 11.55 -1.36
N GLN A 165 7.20 10.39 -0.99
CA GLN A 165 6.93 9.13 -1.69
C GLN A 165 5.46 8.69 -1.52
N LEU A 166 4.84 8.95 -0.36
CA LEU A 166 3.41 8.70 -0.15
C LEU A 166 2.54 9.48 -1.15
N LEU A 167 2.87 10.76 -1.38
CA LEU A 167 2.21 11.55 -2.41
C LEU A 167 2.43 10.97 -3.81
N THR A 168 3.66 10.57 -4.14
CA THR A 168 3.97 9.90 -5.42
C THR A 168 3.15 8.62 -5.61
N CYS A 169 2.96 7.82 -4.56
CA CYS A 169 2.11 6.64 -4.61
C CYS A 169 0.65 6.99 -4.96
N LYS A 170 0.07 7.98 -4.28
CA LYS A 170 -1.30 8.43 -4.58
C LYS A 170 -1.46 8.91 -6.02
N LEU A 171 -0.48 9.68 -6.52
CA LEU A 171 -0.46 10.14 -7.91
C LEU A 171 -0.31 8.97 -8.90
N ALA A 172 0.49 7.96 -8.57
CA ALA A 172 0.67 6.78 -9.42
C ALA A 172 -0.59 5.91 -9.49
N LEU A 173 -1.29 5.72 -8.35
CA LEU A 173 -2.57 5.02 -8.31
C LEU A 173 -3.64 5.77 -9.14
N ALA A 174 -3.72 7.09 -8.99
CA ALA A 174 -4.62 7.92 -9.80
C ALA A 174 -4.28 7.84 -11.30
N ALA A 175 -2.99 7.91 -11.66
CA ALA A 175 -2.54 7.77 -13.05
C ALA A 175 -2.83 6.39 -13.63
N ALA A 176 -2.91 5.34 -12.80
CA ALA A 176 -3.31 4.01 -13.23
C ALA A 176 -4.82 3.87 -13.47
N GLY A 177 -5.62 4.85 -13.05
CA GLY A 177 -7.08 4.84 -13.16
C GLY A 177 -7.81 4.46 -11.87
N PHE A 178 -7.12 4.45 -10.72
CA PHE A 178 -7.80 4.37 -9.43
C PHE A 178 -8.42 5.74 -9.10
N LEU A 179 -9.73 5.87 -9.32
CA LEU A 179 -10.46 7.13 -9.15
C LEU A 179 -11.20 7.24 -7.81
N ASP A 180 -11.28 6.14 -7.07
CA ASP A 180 -11.86 6.14 -5.72
C ASP A 180 -10.98 6.98 -4.77
N ALA A 181 -11.58 7.56 -3.74
CA ALA A 181 -10.86 8.41 -2.80
C ALA A 181 -9.80 7.61 -2.02
N LEU A 182 -8.58 8.13 -1.97
CA LEU A 182 -7.51 7.65 -1.09
C LEU A 182 -7.40 8.57 0.11
N ILE A 183 -7.52 8.01 1.30
CA ILE A 183 -7.48 8.74 2.57
C ILE A 183 -6.25 8.36 3.37
N ASP A 184 -5.70 9.32 4.09
CA ASP A 184 -4.67 9.02 5.10
C ASP A 184 -5.34 8.47 6.35
N VAL A 185 -4.78 7.36 6.86
CA VAL A 185 -5.30 6.66 8.03
C VAL A 185 -4.37 6.82 9.23
N ASP A 186 -4.86 6.55 10.43
CA ASP A 186 -3.98 6.59 11.60
C ASP A 186 -2.92 5.49 11.48
N THR A 187 -1.67 5.89 11.64
CA THR A 187 -0.54 4.98 11.60
C THR A 187 -0.23 4.42 12.97
N CYS A 188 0.31 3.20 13.02
CA CYS A 188 0.75 2.64 14.29
C CYS A 188 2.00 3.37 14.79
N ALA A 189 2.05 3.66 16.09
CA ALA A 189 3.19 4.30 16.71
C ALA A 189 4.34 3.30 16.86
N ALA A 190 5.57 3.77 16.67
CA ALA A 190 6.74 3.01 17.08
C ALA A 190 6.60 2.65 18.58
N PRO A 191 6.95 1.42 19.00
CA PRO A 191 7.06 1.11 20.42
C PRO A 191 7.98 2.14 21.07
N THR A 192 7.46 2.91 22.01
CA THR A 192 8.31 3.78 22.82
C THR A 192 9.15 2.86 23.69
N VAL A 193 10.40 2.61 23.31
CA VAL A 193 11.37 2.04 24.25
C VAL A 193 11.40 3.00 25.43
N PRO A 194 11.02 2.59 26.65
CA PRO A 194 11.17 3.47 27.80
C PRO A 194 12.65 3.81 27.87
N ARG A 195 12.98 5.11 27.78
CA ARG A 195 14.34 5.57 28.08
C ARG A 195 14.60 5.13 29.52
N LEU A 196 15.39 4.08 29.70
CA LEU A 196 16.06 3.86 30.97
C LEU A 196 16.94 5.09 31.16
N ASN A 197 16.48 6.03 31.98
CA ASN A 197 17.37 7.01 32.58
C ASN A 197 18.33 6.21 33.45
N VAL A 198 19.43 5.74 32.87
CA VAL A 198 20.63 5.40 33.63
C VAL A 198 21.20 6.74 34.08
N LEU A 199 20.55 7.32 35.09
CA LEU A 199 21.19 8.30 35.95
C LEU A 199 22.29 7.53 36.65
N GLY A 200 23.52 7.86 36.29
CA GLY A 200 24.70 7.29 36.87
C GLY A 200 24.67 7.41 38.40
N ILE A 201 25.04 6.33 39.06
CA ILE A 201 25.69 6.39 40.35
C ILE A 201 27.07 5.80 40.11
N GLY A 202 27.94 6.64 39.57
CA GLY A 202 29.35 6.56 39.90
C GLY A 202 29.51 7.28 41.23
N LEU A 203 29.75 6.49 42.29
CA LEU A 203 30.62 6.77 43.43
C LEU A 203 30.66 5.50 44.29
#